data_AF-A0A926P7U8-F1
#
_entry.id   AF-A0A926P7U8-F1
#
_cell.length_a   1.000
_cell.length_b   1.000
_cell.length_c   1.000
_cell.angle_alpha   90.00
_cell.angle_beta   90.00
_cell.angle_gamma   90.00
#
_symmetry.space_group_name_H-M   'P 1'
#
loop_
_entity.id
_entity.type
_entity.pdbx_description
1 polymer ?
#
loop_
_entity_poly.entity_id
_entity_poly.type
_entity_poly.pdbx_seq_one_letter_code
_entity_poly.pdbx_strand_id
1 'polypeptide(L)'
;MKLASNNHPAESRMVSVDPLLNSPLFPNVRCYSYEYRQPLDLEGLIGRAQSVSYLPQEGEAQQQLVSGLKEIYERDRDEHGLVYLAYHTSVYLAQPKLEYQTV
;
A
#
# COMPACT_ATOMS: atom_id res chain seq x y z
N MET A 1 -6.91 11.99 11.41
CA MET A 1 -5.80 11.22 10.80
C MET A 1 -4.65 12.07 10.22
N LYS A 2 -4.86 13.28 9.68
CA LYS A 2 -3.75 14.12 9.16
C LYS A 2 -2.64 14.44 10.18
N LEU A 3 -2.97 14.57 11.47
CA LEU A 3 -1.99 14.90 12.53
C LEU A 3 -1.02 13.76 12.87
N ALA A 4 -1.37 12.50 12.59
CA ALA A 4 -0.53 11.34 12.93
C ALA A 4 0.42 10.90 11.80
N SER A 5 0.19 11.34 10.56
CA SER A 5 1.04 10.95 9.42
C SER A 5 2.40 11.64 9.42
N ASN A 6 2.50 12.87 9.94
CA ASN A 6 3.76 13.65 10.05
C ASN A 6 4.60 13.68 8.75
N ASN A 7 3.96 13.57 7.58
CA ASN A 7 4.63 13.44 6.27
C ASN A 7 5.72 12.36 6.26
N HIS A 8 5.40 11.17 6.80
CA HIS A 8 6.37 10.11 6.94
C HIS A 8 6.96 9.71 5.57
N PRO A 9 8.30 9.61 5.41
CA PRO A 9 8.98 9.35 4.13
C PRO A 9 8.67 7.99 3.50
N ALA A 10 7.79 7.17 4.09
CA ALA A 10 7.24 6.00 3.40
C ALA A 10 6.38 6.42 2.19
N GLU A 11 5.70 7.57 2.24
CA GLU A 11 4.92 8.09 1.11
C GLU A 11 5.81 8.42 -0.10
N SER A 12 7.06 8.84 0.11
CA SER A 12 8.02 9.11 -0.96
C SER A 12 8.73 7.87 -1.51
N ARG A 13 8.52 6.68 -0.91
CA ARG A 13 9.07 5.39 -1.40
C ARG A 13 8.20 4.75 -2.48
N MET A 14 7.17 5.41 -2.99
CA MET A 14 6.50 4.97 -4.21
C MET A 14 7.51 5.05 -5.36
N VAL A 15 8.22 3.95 -5.60
CA VAL A 15 9.16 3.81 -6.70
C VAL A 15 8.37 3.99 -7.98
N SER A 16 8.67 5.05 -8.72
CA SER A 16 8.05 5.29 -10.02
C SER A 16 8.42 4.15 -10.98
N VAL A 17 7.43 3.68 -11.74
CA VAL A 17 7.63 2.71 -12.83
C VAL A 17 8.25 3.36 -14.08
N ASP A 18 8.31 4.70 -14.13
CA ASP A 18 8.80 5.47 -15.28
C ASP A 18 10.16 5.02 -15.81
N PRO A 19 11.17 4.66 -14.97
CA PRO A 19 12.45 4.20 -15.50
C PRO A 19 12.33 2.91 -16.32
N LEU A 20 11.43 2.00 -15.95
CA LEU A 20 11.19 0.77 -16.72
C LEU A 20 10.48 1.09 -18.04
N LEU A 21 9.47 1.96 -18.01
CA LEU A 21 8.67 2.30 -19.19
C LEU A 21 9.44 3.12 -20.23
N ASN A 22 10.36 3.99 -19.77
CA ASN A 22 11.14 4.86 -20.64
C ASN A 22 12.48 4.23 -21.09
N SER A 23 12.85 3.07 -20.54
CA SER A 23 14.13 2.44 -20.89
C SER A 23 14.04 1.72 -22.24
N PRO A 24 14.91 2.04 -23.21
CA PRO A 24 15.00 1.30 -24.47
C PRO A 24 15.53 -0.13 -24.28
N LEU A 25 16.06 -0.46 -23.09
CA LEU A 25 16.57 -1.79 -22.76
C LEU A 25 15.44 -2.79 -22.48
N PHE A 26 14.22 -2.33 -22.21
CA PHE A 26 13.09 -3.18 -21.83
C PHE A 26 11.88 -2.92 -22.74
N PRO A 27 11.93 -3.35 -24.02
CA PRO A 27 10.81 -3.20 -24.93
C PRO A 27 9.61 -4.06 -24.48
N ASN A 28 8.41 -3.67 -24.97
CA ASN A 28 7.17 -4.43 -24.82
C ASN A 28 6.74 -4.68 -23.36
N VAL A 29 6.87 -3.68 -22.48
CA VAL A 29 6.37 -3.76 -21.11
C VAL A 29 4.86 -4.00 -21.10
N ARG A 30 4.42 -5.02 -20.39
CA ARG A 30 3.00 -5.33 -20.14
C ARG A 30 2.67 -4.99 -18.69
N CYS A 31 1.49 -4.43 -18.47
CA CYS A 31 0.97 -4.15 -17.14
C CYS A 31 -0.25 -5.02 -16.86
N TYR A 32 -0.30 -5.60 -15.67
CA TYR A 32 -1.44 -6.36 -15.14
C TYR A 32 -1.86 -5.74 -13.81
N SER A 33 -3.15 -5.48 -13.65
CA SER A 33 -3.71 -4.97 -12.40
C SER A 33 -4.48 -6.06 -11.67
N TYR A 34 -4.24 -6.16 -10.36
CA TYR A 34 -4.92 -7.08 -9.48
C TYR A 34 -5.52 -6.32 -8.31
N GLU A 35 -6.82 -6.49 -8.12
CA GLU A 35 -7.56 -5.95 -7.00
C GLU A 35 -7.74 -7.02 -5.93
N TYR A 36 -7.52 -6.64 -4.67
CA TYR A 36 -7.79 -7.49 -3.54
C TYR A 36 -8.41 -6.68 -2.41
N ARG A 37 -9.50 -7.19 -1.82
CA ARG A 37 -10.15 -6.59 -0.67
C ARG A 37 -9.89 -7.48 0.54
N GLN A 38 -9.10 -6.98 1.48
CA GLN A 38 -8.86 -7.68 2.74
C GLN A 38 -9.98 -7.34 3.74
N PRO A 39 -10.80 -8.31 4.17
CA PRO A 39 -11.76 -8.10 5.25
C PRO A 39 -11.02 -7.99 6.58
N LEU A 40 -11.44 -7.06 7.43
CA LEU A 40 -10.88 -6.82 8.76
C LEU A 40 -12.01 -6.51 9.73
N ASP A 41 -12.01 -7.20 10.88
CA ASP A 41 -12.73 -6.73 12.07
C ASP A 41 -11.93 -5.60 12.76
N LEU A 42 -12.45 -5.09 13.87
CA LEU A 42 -11.79 -3.99 14.59
C LEU A 42 -10.38 -4.37 15.07
N GLU A 43 -10.20 -5.60 15.57
CA GLU A 43 -8.92 -6.08 16.07
C GLU A 43 -7.91 -6.20 14.91
N GLY A 44 -8.34 -6.78 13.79
CA GLY A 44 -7.56 -6.91 12.57
C GLY A 44 -7.17 -5.55 11.98
N LEU A 45 -8.06 -4.56 12.01
CA LEU A 45 -7.78 -3.21 11.55
C LEU A 45 -6.69 -2.53 12.41
N ILE A 46 -6.81 -2.63 13.74
CA ILE A 46 -5.82 -2.07 14.67
C ILE A 46 -4.48 -2.80 14.54
N GLY A 47 -4.49 -4.13 14.51
CA GLY A 47 -3.29 -4.95 14.34
C GLY A 47 -2.59 -4.68 13.01
N ARG A 48 -3.34 -4.49 11.92
CA ARG A 48 -2.78 -4.08 10.62
C ARG A 48 -2.08 -2.74 10.72
N ALA A 49 -2.69 -1.73 11.35
CA ALA A 49 -2.02 -0.45 11.55
C ALA A 49 -0.75 -0.61 12.39
N GLN A 50 -0.79 -1.36 13.49
CA GLN A 50 0.37 -1.55 14.37
C GLN A 50 1.53 -2.33 13.73
N SER A 51 1.26 -3.22 12.77
CA SER A 51 2.32 -3.91 12.01
C SER A 51 3.22 -2.98 11.17
N VAL A 52 2.81 -1.72 11.00
CA VAL A 52 3.55 -0.72 10.24
C VAL A 52 4.58 -0.05 11.16
N SER A 53 5.86 -0.30 10.90
CA SER A 53 6.98 0.11 11.77
C SER A 53 7.13 1.62 11.99
N TYR A 54 6.49 2.43 11.15
CA TYR A 54 6.53 3.90 11.26
C TYR A 54 5.30 4.51 11.93
N LEU A 55 4.31 3.72 12.32
CA LEU A 55 3.17 4.21 13.08
C LEU A 55 3.49 4.26 14.58
N PRO A 56 2.89 5.20 15.33
CA PRO A 56 3.09 5.30 16.77
C PRO A 56 2.71 3.99 17.47
N GLN A 57 3.66 3.42 18.21
CA GLN A 57 3.47 2.15 18.93
C GLN A 57 3.07 2.33 20.39
N GLU A 58 3.27 3.53 20.95
CA GLU A 58 2.99 3.82 22.36
C GLU A 58 2.59 5.29 22.56
N GLY A 59 2.11 5.61 23.77
CA GLY A 59 1.80 6.98 24.20
C GLY A 59 0.52 7.56 23.60
N GLU A 60 0.32 8.86 23.79
CA GLU A 60 -0.90 9.56 23.37
C GLU A 60 -1.16 9.45 21.85
N ALA A 61 -0.10 9.46 21.04
CA ALA A 61 -0.22 9.33 19.59
C ALA A 61 -0.78 7.97 19.16
N GLN A 62 -0.40 6.89 19.85
CA GLN A 62 -0.97 5.56 19.62
C GLN A 62 -2.45 5.52 20.02
N GLN A 63 -2.80 6.12 21.17
CA GLN A 63 -4.19 6.19 21.62
C GLN A 63 -5.07 6.97 20.64
N GLN A 64 -4.59 8.10 20.13
CA GLN A 64 -5.29 8.88 19.10
C GLN A 64 -5.47 8.10 17.79
N LEU A 65 -4.44 7.35 17.37
CA LEU A 65 -4.52 6.46 16.20
C LEU A 65 -5.61 5.40 16.41
N VAL A 66 -5.58 4.69 17.53
CA VAL A 66 -6.55 3.63 17.85
C VAL A 66 -7.97 4.18 17.95
N SER A 67 -8.18 5.33 18.60
CA SER A 67 -9.49 5.98 18.65
C SER A 67 -10.00 6.36 17.27
N GLY A 68 -9.15 6.94 16.42
CA GLY A 68 -9.53 7.26 15.04
C GLY A 68 -9.86 6.02 14.19
N LEU A 69 -9.15 4.90 14.38
CA LEU A 69 -9.47 3.63 13.72
C LEU A 69 -10.81 3.07 14.18
N LYS A 70 -11.13 3.17 15.47
CA LYS A 70 -12.45 2.78 16.02
C LYS A 70 -13.58 3.60 15.41
N GLU A 71 -13.41 4.91 15.30
CA GLU A 71 -14.40 5.79 14.67
C GLU A 71 -14.67 5.41 13.20
N ILE A 72 -13.61 5.14 12.44
CA ILE A 72 -13.72 4.69 11.04
C ILE A 72 -14.45 3.35 10.97
N TYR A 73 -14.07 2.40 11.83
CA TYR A 73 -14.68 1.08 11.87
C TYR A 73 -16.17 1.14 12.17
N GLU A 74 -16.59 1.88 13.21
CA GLU A 74 -18.00 2.01 13.56
C GLU A 74 -18.83 2.70 12.46
N ARG A 75 -18.21 3.62 11.70
CA ARG A 75 -18.87 4.30 10.58
C ARG A 75 -19.01 3.40 9.36
N ASP A 76 -17.99 2.61 9.03
CA ASP A 76 -17.84 1.99 7.71
C ASP A 76 -18.00 0.46 7.70
N ARG A 77 -18.14 -0.18 8.86
CA ARG A 77 -18.34 -1.64 8.91
C ARG A 77 -19.63 -2.05 8.21
N ASP A 78 -19.60 -3.18 7.53
CA ASP A 78 -20.77 -3.80 6.93
C ASP A 78 -21.66 -4.52 7.97
N GLU A 79 -22.73 -5.15 7.49
CA GLU A 79 -23.66 -5.93 8.31
C GLU A 79 -23.04 -7.17 8.98
N HIS A 80 -21.86 -7.59 8.53
CA HIS A 80 -21.08 -8.68 9.12
C HIS A 80 -20.03 -8.18 10.11
N GLY A 81 -19.93 -6.87 10.33
CA GLY A 81 -18.94 -6.27 11.22
C GLY A 81 -17.54 -6.22 10.59
N LEU A 82 -17.45 -6.05 9.27
CA LEU A 82 -16.17 -6.00 8.56
C LEU A 82 -15.98 -4.67 7.84
N VAL A 83 -14.75 -4.17 7.87
CA VAL A 83 -14.26 -3.15 6.94
C VAL A 83 -13.32 -3.80 5.92
N TYR A 84 -13.14 -3.14 4.78
CA TYR A 84 -12.34 -3.69 3.68
C TYR A 84 -11.20 -2.76 3.34
N LEU A 85 -9.96 -3.26 3.47
CA LEU A 85 -8.79 -2.59 2.94
C LEU A 85 -8.63 -2.99 1.47
N ALA A 86 -8.81 -2.03 0.56
CA ALA A 86 -8.70 -2.24 -0.88
C ALA A 86 -7.25 -2.08 -1.34
N TYR A 87 -6.66 -3.17 -1.80
CA TYR A 87 -5.34 -3.22 -2.40
C TYR A 87 -5.46 -3.23 -3.93
N HIS A 88 -4.67 -2.37 -4.57
CA HIS A 88 -4.47 -2.37 -6.01
C HIS A 88 -2.99 -2.62 -6.31
N THR A 89 -2.69 -3.76 -6.92
CA THR A 89 -1.33 -4.15 -7.28
C THR A 89 -1.17 -4.11 -8.79
N SER A 90 -0.20 -3.33 -9.28
CA SER A 90 0.17 -3.31 -10.69
C SER A 90 1.48 -4.05 -10.89
N VAL A 91 1.46 -5.09 -11.73
CA VAL A 91 2.62 -5.92 -12.08
C VAL A 91 3.07 -5.58 -13.49
N TYR A 92 4.30 -5.13 -13.61
CA TYR A 92 4.93 -4.80 -14.89
C TYR A 92 5.89 -5.91 -15.30
N LEU A 93 5.67 -6.48 -16.49
CA LEU A 93 6.50 -7.54 -17.07
C LEU A 93 7.14 -7.02 -18.34
N ALA A 94 8.47 -7.11 -18.43
CA ALA A 94 9.22 -6.71 -19.62
C ALA A 94 10.24 -7.79 -19.98
N GLN A 95 10.59 -7.85 -21.26
CA GLN A 95 11.71 -8.67 -21.73
C GLN A 95 12.89 -7.73 -22.02
N PRO A 96 14.10 -8.05 -21.53
CA PRO A 96 15.28 -7.26 -21.87
C PRO A 96 15.57 -7.40 -23.37
N LYS A 97 16.06 -6.32 -23.97
CA LYS A 97 16.57 -6.33 -25.33
C LYS A 97 17.87 -7.16 -25.35
N LEU A 98 17.85 -8.29 -26.05
CA LEU A 98 19.06 -9.07 -26.32
C LEU A 98 19.86 -8.37 -27.42
N GLU A 99 20.99 -7.76 -27.07
CA GLU A 99 21.97 -7.36 -28.07
C GLU A 99 22.83 -8.57 -28.43
N TYR A 100 22.60 -9.14 -29.61
CA TYR A 100 23.57 -10.06 -30.20
C TYR A 100 24.76 -9.22 -30.69
N GLN A 101 25.89 -9.28 -29.97
CA GLN A 101 27.18 -8.89 -30.53
C GLN A 101 27.47 -9.82 -31.70
N THR A 102 27.24 -9.33 -32.92
CA THR A 102 27.76 -10.00 -34.12
C THR A 102 29.16 -9.45 -34.34
N VAL A 103 30.13 -10.37 -34.29
CA VAL A 103 31.57 -10.20 -34.50
C VAL A 103 31.86 -9.63 -35.89
#